data_AF-A0A182R5J9-F1
#
_entry.id   AF-A0A182R5J9-F1
#
_cell.length_a   1.000
_cell.length_b   1.000
_cell.length_c   1.000
_cell.angle_alpha   90.00
_cell.angle_beta   90.00
_cell.angle_gamma   90.00
#
_symmetry.space_group_name_H-M   'P 1'
#
loop_
_entity.id
_entity.type
_entity.pdbx_description
1 polymer ?
#
loop_
_entity_poly.entity_id
_entity_poly.type
_entity_poly.pdbx_seq_one_letter_code
_entity_poly.pdbx_strand_id
1 'polypeptide(L)'
;MINSRQNYLNAKRFSADLALEHIIPHNVCFYLIPPIVDLTIDEFEKLALERLKMLRLLEQVTAKNPKISPDAWREAVLADVNQAGLRTYAKLARGNMNDDVSKAARRRDYLSHFILRFAYCRSEELRRWFVAREMELFKLKFGALSSRDVKDFLEVYELDYKPLPDDEKQEISEQLCASTANLTRLKIETQDFYAVHFTEVLSLVRDRKCFLKGGTAYITPENFAHVIGKKHQQLIEDGLKGHLRLLPTLEIDERFSMLLKSIHTSYTGKNYTVAKTGAVPIESLDQLSKKSYALCMRNVHDTLRGTHHLKHVGRMQYTLFQKAIGVTMEDALRFWREELTRGKVPIEKFEKEYAYAIRHNYGKEGSRINYSPFSCMKVITTPIGPGETHGCPFKNLDPSTLKMKLTGYGLTTLDAEEVAGYAAKGHYQIACGKYFEVLHETKLEEGINHPNQYFELSQLTMEGKERPRQGHAPNQMLRNRNHSQPNSQSTADGGSSFVIDTSTLNGADEDMELWEIMESKDKEEADVTLQKDSAPIVNKQQLTANQVNSTQDWEEDDFDMLEFNE
;
A
#
# COMPACT_ATOMS: atom_id res chain seq x y z
N MET A 1 -30.17 16.77 -13.90
CA MET A 1 -30.42 15.31 -14.03
C MET A 1 -30.94 14.88 -15.41
N ILE A 2 -31.25 15.80 -16.34
CA ILE A 2 -31.84 15.45 -17.64
C ILE A 2 -30.77 14.84 -18.57
N ASN A 3 -29.55 15.37 -18.56
CA ASN A 3 -28.41 14.76 -19.26
C ASN A 3 -27.89 13.49 -18.58
N SER A 4 -28.04 13.26 -17.29
CA SER A 4 -27.64 11.96 -16.69
C SER A 4 -28.52 10.82 -17.22
N ARG A 5 -29.82 11.08 -17.39
CA ARG A 5 -30.77 10.14 -18.01
C ARG A 5 -30.53 10.04 -19.52
N GLN A 6 -30.26 11.14 -20.20
CA GLN A 6 -29.96 11.14 -21.64
C GLN A 6 -28.61 10.47 -21.95
N ASN A 7 -27.58 10.69 -21.14
CA ASN A 7 -26.27 10.03 -21.22
C ASN A 7 -26.39 8.53 -20.92
N TYR A 8 -27.22 8.13 -19.95
CA TYR A 8 -27.54 6.73 -19.70
C TYR A 8 -28.31 6.09 -20.88
N LEU A 9 -29.25 6.80 -21.50
CA LEU A 9 -29.98 6.32 -22.68
C LEU A 9 -29.11 6.29 -23.95
N ASN A 10 -28.19 7.25 -24.10
CA ASN A 10 -27.21 7.29 -25.17
C ASN A 10 -26.17 6.18 -24.98
N ALA A 11 -25.74 5.90 -23.75
CA ALA A 11 -24.85 4.79 -23.43
C ALA A 11 -25.41 3.41 -23.86
N LYS A 12 -26.74 3.23 -23.82
CA LYS A 12 -27.38 2.02 -24.35
C LYS A 12 -27.36 1.90 -25.88
N ARG A 13 -27.08 2.99 -26.61
CA ARG A 13 -27.09 3.03 -28.08
C ARG A 13 -25.71 2.90 -28.72
N PHE A 14 -24.65 3.10 -27.95
CA PHE A 14 -23.25 2.98 -28.40
C PHE A 14 -22.64 1.67 -27.92
N SER A 15 -21.50 1.25 -28.51
CA SER A 15 -20.67 0.23 -27.86
C SER A 15 -20.28 0.69 -26.45
N ALA A 16 -20.05 -0.25 -25.54
CA ALA A 16 -19.72 0.03 -24.14
C ALA A 16 -18.60 1.08 -23.97
N ASP A 17 -17.58 1.06 -24.84
CA ASP A 17 -16.47 2.01 -24.80
C ASP A 17 -16.85 3.41 -25.31
N LEU A 18 -17.61 3.54 -26.41
CA LEU A 18 -18.08 4.86 -26.89
C LEU A 18 -19.07 5.49 -25.91
N ALA A 19 -19.88 4.68 -25.24
CA ALA A 19 -20.79 5.11 -24.20
C ALA A 19 -20.04 5.76 -23.03
N LEU A 20 -18.90 5.17 -22.64
CA LEU A 20 -18.10 5.63 -21.51
C LEU A 20 -17.45 7.00 -21.76
N GLU A 21 -17.00 7.28 -22.98
CA GLU A 21 -16.45 8.60 -23.34
C GLU A 21 -17.49 9.72 -23.19
N HIS A 22 -18.76 9.44 -23.50
CA HIS A 22 -19.86 10.40 -23.31
C HIS A 22 -20.24 10.58 -21.83
N ILE A 23 -20.03 9.56 -21.00
CA ILE A 23 -20.28 9.63 -19.55
C ILE A 23 -19.19 10.45 -18.84
N ILE A 24 -17.97 10.48 -19.38
CA ILE A 24 -16.80 11.11 -18.76
C ILE A 24 -16.19 12.21 -19.65
N PRO A 25 -16.93 13.31 -19.93
CA PRO A 25 -16.48 14.35 -20.85
C PRO A 25 -15.43 15.30 -20.23
N HIS A 26 -15.14 15.16 -18.94
CA HIS A 26 -14.34 16.12 -18.16
C HIS A 26 -13.30 15.42 -17.27
N ASN A 27 -12.13 16.03 -17.07
CA ASN A 27 -11.04 15.47 -16.24
C ASN A 27 -11.41 15.33 -14.75
N VAL A 28 -12.33 16.16 -14.27
CA VAL A 28 -13.00 16.02 -12.97
C VAL A 28 -14.35 15.33 -13.16
N CYS A 29 -14.64 14.30 -12.33
CA CYS A 29 -15.85 13.50 -12.44
C CYS A 29 -16.57 13.30 -11.09
N PHE A 30 -17.90 13.25 -11.14
CA PHE A 30 -18.76 12.92 -9.99
C PHE A 30 -19.08 11.42 -9.83
N TYR A 31 -18.63 10.56 -10.76
CA TYR A 31 -18.79 9.11 -10.69
C TYR A 31 -20.24 8.67 -10.41
N LEU A 32 -21.18 9.24 -11.19
CA LEU A 32 -22.62 9.10 -10.99
C LEU A 32 -23.16 7.74 -11.46
N ILE A 33 -22.66 7.24 -12.60
CA ILE A 33 -23.26 6.08 -13.30
C ILE A 33 -22.26 4.91 -13.28
N PRO A 34 -22.58 3.77 -12.68
CA PRO A 34 -21.68 2.61 -12.73
C PRO A 34 -21.29 2.26 -14.18
N PRO A 35 -19.99 2.03 -14.46
CA PRO A 35 -19.55 1.67 -15.80
C PRO A 35 -20.08 0.29 -16.18
N ILE A 36 -20.47 0.12 -17.45
CA ILE A 36 -20.86 -1.18 -18.03
C ILE A 36 -19.76 -1.54 -19.02
N VAL A 37 -18.71 -2.19 -18.51
CA VAL A 37 -17.50 -2.51 -19.27
C VAL A 37 -16.99 -3.86 -18.79
N ASP A 38 -16.60 -4.71 -19.75
CA ASP A 38 -15.92 -5.97 -19.45
C ASP A 38 -14.43 -5.69 -19.20
N LEU A 39 -13.92 -6.21 -18.09
CA LEU A 39 -12.50 -6.11 -17.72
C LEU A 39 -11.95 -7.50 -17.44
N THR A 40 -10.71 -7.72 -17.86
CA THR A 40 -9.96 -8.88 -17.37
C THR A 40 -9.63 -8.68 -15.88
N ILE A 41 -9.38 -9.77 -15.15
CA ILE A 41 -8.98 -9.72 -13.73
C ILE A 41 -7.69 -8.90 -13.57
N ASP A 42 -6.72 -9.12 -14.46
CA ASP A 42 -5.45 -8.39 -14.50
C ASP A 42 -5.64 -6.88 -14.68
N GLU A 43 -6.54 -6.45 -15.57
CA GLU A 43 -6.85 -5.03 -15.75
C GLU A 43 -7.56 -4.44 -14.54
N PHE A 44 -8.51 -5.19 -13.96
CA PHE A 44 -9.22 -4.80 -12.74
C PHE A 44 -8.24 -4.54 -11.60
N GLU A 45 -7.32 -5.47 -11.37
CA GLU A 45 -6.31 -5.37 -10.33
C GLU A 45 -5.33 -4.22 -10.60
N LYS A 46 -4.83 -4.10 -11.83
CA LYS A 46 -3.92 -3.01 -12.21
C LYS A 46 -4.54 -1.63 -12.00
N LEU A 47 -5.82 -1.46 -12.35
CA LEU A 47 -6.57 -0.22 -12.13
C LEU A 47 -6.75 0.06 -10.62
N ALA A 48 -7.09 -0.97 -9.84
CA ALA A 48 -7.23 -0.85 -8.39
C ALA A 48 -5.91 -0.41 -7.72
N LEU A 49 -4.80 -1.08 -8.06
CA LEU A 49 -3.49 -0.83 -7.48
C LEU A 49 -2.91 0.52 -7.89
N GLU A 50 -3.09 0.95 -9.16
CA GLU A 50 -2.64 2.27 -9.60
C GLU A 50 -3.36 3.39 -8.83
N ARG A 51 -4.69 3.29 -8.66
CA ARG A 51 -5.45 4.27 -7.87
C ARG A 51 -5.09 4.21 -6.40
N LEU A 52 -4.96 3.03 -5.82
CA LEU A 52 -4.58 2.87 -4.42
C LEU A 52 -3.21 3.51 -4.15
N LYS A 53 -2.24 3.33 -5.07
CA LYS A 53 -0.94 3.98 -5.02
C LYS A 53 -1.09 5.51 -5.00
N MET A 54 -1.97 6.07 -5.84
CA MET A 54 -2.26 7.50 -5.86
C MET A 54 -2.86 7.99 -4.53
N LEU A 55 -3.85 7.29 -3.98
CA LEU A 55 -4.50 7.65 -2.72
C LEU A 55 -3.53 7.59 -1.52
N ARG A 56 -2.66 6.58 -1.47
CA ARG A 56 -1.61 6.48 -0.43
C ARG A 56 -0.52 7.54 -0.58
N LEU A 57 -0.19 7.95 -1.80
CA LEU A 57 0.74 9.05 -2.04
C LEU A 57 0.17 10.36 -1.49
N LEU A 58 -1.11 10.65 -1.73
CA LEU A 58 -1.80 11.82 -1.17
C LEU A 58 -1.76 11.83 0.37
N GLU A 59 -1.99 10.67 1.00
CA GLU A 59 -1.87 10.52 2.45
C GLU A 59 -0.48 10.90 2.94
N GLN A 60 0.56 10.36 2.30
CA GLN A 60 1.94 10.59 2.69
C GLN A 60 2.34 12.05 2.54
N VAL A 61 2.04 12.68 1.40
CA VAL A 61 2.37 14.10 1.16
C VAL A 61 1.65 15.01 2.16
N THR A 62 0.38 14.73 2.43
CA THR A 62 -0.43 15.52 3.37
C THR A 62 0.05 15.35 4.82
N ALA A 63 0.44 14.13 5.22
CA ALA A 63 1.00 13.86 6.55
C ALA A 63 2.36 14.54 6.76
N LYS A 64 3.21 14.60 5.72
CA LYS A 64 4.50 15.30 5.76
C LYS A 64 4.34 16.83 5.85
N ASN A 65 3.29 17.38 5.23
CA ASN A 65 3.11 18.81 5.05
C ASN A 65 1.77 19.35 5.58
N PRO A 66 1.49 19.28 6.90
CA PRO A 66 0.17 19.64 7.45
C PRO A 66 -0.14 21.16 7.45
N LYS A 67 0.82 22.03 7.14
CA LYS A 67 0.69 23.50 7.27
C LYS A 67 1.18 24.30 6.05
N ILE A 68 1.13 23.72 4.86
CA ILE A 68 1.53 24.42 3.63
C ILE A 68 0.33 25.02 2.90
N SER A 69 0.57 26.03 2.07
CA SER A 69 -0.47 26.64 1.25
C SER A 69 -1.04 25.63 0.23
N PRO A 70 -2.28 25.81 -0.27
CA PRO A 70 -2.86 24.92 -1.27
C PRO A 70 -1.99 24.77 -2.53
N ASP A 71 -1.35 25.85 -2.97
CA ASP A 71 -0.46 25.83 -4.14
C ASP A 71 0.81 25.03 -3.89
N ALA A 72 1.48 25.27 -2.76
CA ALA A 72 2.67 24.50 -2.39
C ALA A 72 2.35 23.01 -2.19
N TRP A 73 1.17 22.71 -1.64
CA TRP A 73 0.69 21.32 -1.51
C TRP A 73 0.50 20.67 -2.87
N ARG A 74 -0.12 21.39 -3.81
CA ARG A 74 -0.32 20.91 -5.17
C ARG A 74 1.00 20.64 -5.88
N GLU A 75 1.98 21.53 -5.74
CA GLU A 75 3.32 21.35 -6.31
C GLU A 75 4.04 20.12 -5.73
N ALA A 76 4.02 19.96 -4.40
CA ALA A 76 4.61 18.80 -3.74
C ALA A 76 3.95 17.49 -4.18
N VAL A 77 2.61 17.44 -4.24
CA VAL A 77 1.88 16.27 -4.74
C VAL A 77 2.27 15.97 -6.19
N LEU A 78 2.33 16.96 -7.06
CA LEU A 78 2.69 16.75 -8.47
C LEU A 78 4.13 16.27 -8.64
N ALA A 79 5.08 16.73 -7.82
CA ALA A 79 6.46 16.24 -7.82
C ALA A 79 6.49 14.73 -7.51
N ASP A 80 5.86 14.31 -6.41
CA ASP A 80 5.81 12.93 -5.97
C ASP A 80 5.05 12.04 -6.98
N VAL A 81 3.94 12.53 -7.57
CA VAL A 81 3.18 11.81 -8.61
C VAL A 81 4.05 11.54 -9.85
N ASN A 82 4.85 12.53 -10.28
CA ASN A 82 5.77 12.36 -11.40
C ASN A 82 6.89 11.37 -11.08
N GLN A 83 7.48 11.46 -9.88
CA GLN A 83 8.52 10.53 -9.41
C GLN A 83 7.98 9.08 -9.30
N ALA A 84 6.75 8.92 -8.84
CA ALA A 84 6.08 7.63 -8.71
C ALA A 84 5.61 7.02 -10.04
N GLY A 85 5.74 7.76 -11.15
CA GLY A 85 5.35 7.33 -12.49
C GLY A 85 3.84 7.33 -12.74
N LEU A 86 3.05 8.02 -11.92
CA LEU A 86 1.58 8.07 -11.98
C LEU A 86 1.09 9.05 -13.06
N ARG A 87 1.51 8.82 -14.31
CA ARG A 87 1.28 9.71 -15.47
C ARG A 87 -0.21 10.00 -15.72
N THR A 88 -1.07 9.01 -15.49
CA THR A 88 -2.53 9.12 -15.58
C THR A 88 -3.04 10.30 -14.73
N TYR A 89 -2.68 10.32 -13.44
CA TYR A 89 -3.14 11.35 -12.51
C TYR A 89 -2.42 12.68 -12.71
N ALA A 90 -1.13 12.66 -13.07
CA ALA A 90 -0.40 13.87 -13.45
C ALA A 90 -1.05 14.59 -14.64
N LYS A 91 -1.61 13.83 -15.61
CA LYS A 91 -2.32 14.39 -16.76
C LYS A 91 -3.68 14.99 -16.38
N LEU A 92 -4.44 14.31 -15.51
CA LEU A 92 -5.75 14.78 -15.04
C LEU A 92 -5.67 16.03 -14.15
N ALA A 93 -4.51 16.30 -13.54
CA ALA A 93 -4.25 17.45 -12.67
C ALA A 93 -3.67 18.67 -13.40
N ARG A 94 -3.85 18.78 -14.73
CA ARG A 94 -3.34 19.89 -15.58
C ARG A 94 -4.47 20.69 -16.27
N GLY A 95 -5.65 20.76 -15.65
CA GLY A 95 -6.83 21.39 -16.26
C GLY A 95 -7.62 20.42 -17.13
N ASN A 96 -8.63 20.92 -17.86
CA ASN A 96 -9.51 20.07 -18.69
C ASN A 96 -9.06 19.99 -20.14
N MET A 97 -8.26 18.97 -20.49
CA MET A 97 -7.75 18.75 -21.86
C MET A 97 -8.56 17.64 -22.56
N ASN A 98 -8.83 17.78 -23.86
CA ASN A 98 -9.69 16.85 -24.62
C ASN A 98 -8.93 15.98 -25.66
N ASP A 99 -7.64 15.74 -25.44
CA ASP A 99 -6.82 14.83 -26.26
C ASP A 99 -7.04 13.35 -25.89
N ASP A 100 -6.69 12.43 -26.79
CA ASP A 100 -6.91 10.99 -26.59
C ASP A 100 -6.20 10.43 -25.35
N VAL A 101 -5.05 11.01 -24.98
CA VAL A 101 -4.34 10.64 -23.74
C VAL A 101 -5.15 11.04 -22.51
N SER A 102 -5.79 12.22 -22.53
CA SER A 102 -6.69 12.65 -21.46
C SER A 102 -7.92 11.76 -21.36
N LYS A 103 -8.54 11.38 -22.48
CA LYS A 103 -9.69 10.46 -22.50
C LYS A 103 -9.34 9.09 -21.92
N ALA A 104 -8.20 8.53 -22.32
CA ALA A 104 -7.70 7.28 -21.75
C ALA A 104 -7.45 7.41 -20.23
N ALA A 105 -6.89 8.54 -19.78
CA ALA A 105 -6.68 8.80 -18.36
C ALA A 105 -7.99 8.91 -17.58
N ARG A 106 -9.00 9.59 -18.14
CA ARG A 106 -10.36 9.68 -17.56
C ARG A 106 -11.00 8.30 -17.39
N ARG A 107 -10.89 7.44 -18.42
CA ARG A 107 -11.39 6.06 -18.36
C ARG A 107 -10.75 5.30 -17.19
N ARG A 108 -9.43 5.36 -17.04
CA ARG A 108 -8.72 4.68 -15.94
C ARG A 108 -9.14 5.21 -14.58
N ASP A 109 -9.22 6.53 -14.41
CA ASP A 109 -9.67 7.18 -13.18
C ASP A 109 -11.11 6.77 -12.82
N TYR A 110 -12.00 6.75 -13.80
CA TYR A 110 -13.40 6.38 -13.59
C TYR A 110 -13.57 4.93 -13.15
N LEU A 111 -12.99 3.98 -13.90
CA LEU A 111 -13.11 2.56 -13.60
C LEU A 111 -12.50 2.22 -12.24
N SER A 112 -11.27 2.70 -12.00
CA SER A 112 -10.56 2.44 -10.75
C SER A 112 -11.31 2.97 -9.51
N HIS A 113 -12.04 4.07 -9.63
CA HIS A 113 -12.87 4.59 -8.53
C HIS A 113 -13.97 3.61 -8.13
N PHE A 114 -14.73 3.08 -9.10
CA PHE A 114 -15.79 2.10 -8.83
C PHE A 114 -15.23 0.77 -8.32
N ILE A 115 -14.09 0.34 -8.83
CA ILE A 115 -13.38 -0.86 -8.33
C ILE A 115 -13.04 -0.69 -6.84
N LEU A 116 -12.42 0.43 -6.45
CA LEU A 116 -12.05 0.65 -5.05
C LEU A 116 -13.26 0.85 -4.12
N ARG A 117 -14.41 1.33 -4.62
CA ARG A 117 -15.64 1.38 -3.79
C ARG A 117 -16.01 0.01 -3.23
N PHE A 118 -15.85 -1.07 -3.99
CA PHE A 118 -16.12 -2.42 -3.49
C PHE A 118 -15.14 -2.83 -2.38
N ALA A 119 -13.86 -2.54 -2.53
CA ALA A 119 -12.85 -2.86 -1.51
C ALA A 119 -13.03 -2.06 -0.21
N TYR A 120 -13.42 -0.79 -0.30
CA TYR A 120 -13.45 0.15 0.82
C TYR A 120 -14.84 0.38 1.44
N CYS A 121 -15.90 -0.25 0.93
CA CYS A 121 -17.26 -0.07 1.48
C CYS A 121 -17.54 -0.85 2.78
N ARG A 122 -16.68 -1.82 3.14
CA ARG A 122 -16.92 -2.80 4.22
C ARG A 122 -17.02 -2.18 5.62
N SER A 123 -15.93 -1.59 6.11
CA SER A 123 -15.86 -1.02 7.45
C SER A 123 -15.98 0.50 7.42
N GLU A 124 -16.40 1.10 8.53
CA GLU A 124 -16.48 2.55 8.64
C GLU A 124 -15.10 3.23 8.51
N GLU A 125 -14.06 2.60 9.08
CA GLU A 125 -12.69 3.08 8.98
C GLU A 125 -12.21 3.14 7.52
N LEU A 126 -12.43 2.07 6.75
CA LEU A 126 -12.08 2.02 5.33
C LEU A 126 -12.85 3.08 4.53
N ARG A 127 -14.15 3.25 4.81
CA ARG A 127 -14.98 4.27 4.15
C ARG A 127 -14.46 5.67 4.44
N ARG A 128 -14.17 6.00 5.71
CA ARG A 128 -13.64 7.31 6.11
C ARG A 128 -12.30 7.60 5.43
N TRP A 129 -11.40 6.61 5.41
CA TRP A 129 -10.11 6.73 4.73
C TRP A 129 -10.30 6.98 3.23
N PHE A 130 -11.10 6.16 2.56
CA PHE A 130 -11.34 6.29 1.11
C PHE A 130 -11.96 7.64 0.75
N VAL A 131 -12.99 8.09 1.48
CA VAL A 131 -13.62 9.40 1.26
C VAL A 131 -12.61 10.53 1.45
N ALA A 132 -11.81 10.52 2.51
CA ALA A 132 -10.81 11.56 2.76
C ALA A 132 -9.80 11.68 1.61
N ARG A 133 -9.28 10.54 1.13
CA ARG A 133 -8.29 10.50 0.05
C ARG A 133 -8.88 10.85 -1.32
N GLU A 134 -10.10 10.40 -1.61
CA GLU A 134 -10.82 10.80 -2.82
C GLU A 134 -11.11 12.29 -2.86
N MET A 135 -11.41 12.89 -1.71
CA MET A 135 -11.60 14.34 -1.61
C MET A 135 -10.30 15.13 -1.82
N GLU A 136 -9.15 14.60 -1.39
CA GLU A 136 -7.84 15.17 -1.73
C GLU A 136 -7.56 15.07 -3.23
N LEU A 137 -7.87 13.93 -3.86
CA LEU A 137 -7.74 13.75 -5.31
C LEU A 137 -8.68 14.69 -6.09
N PHE A 138 -9.91 14.89 -5.61
CA PHE A 138 -10.84 15.85 -6.16
C PHE A 138 -10.28 17.27 -6.08
N LYS A 139 -9.77 17.69 -4.91
CA LYS A 139 -9.14 19.00 -4.72
C LYS A 139 -7.95 19.21 -5.67
N LEU A 140 -7.11 18.19 -5.85
CA LEU A 140 -5.99 18.22 -6.79
C LEU A 140 -6.46 18.47 -8.23
N LYS A 141 -7.46 17.72 -8.70
CA LYS A 141 -7.98 17.84 -10.07
C LYS A 141 -8.77 19.14 -10.28
N PHE A 142 -9.64 19.49 -9.34
CA PHE A 142 -10.50 20.68 -9.42
C PHE A 142 -9.70 21.98 -9.26
N GLY A 143 -8.70 22.02 -8.38
CA GLY A 143 -7.83 23.18 -8.19
C GLY A 143 -6.90 23.47 -9.39
N ALA A 144 -6.78 22.55 -10.34
CA ALA A 144 -6.05 22.75 -11.59
C ALA A 144 -6.90 23.30 -12.74
N LEU A 145 -8.21 23.48 -12.53
CA LEU A 145 -9.13 23.97 -13.56
C LEU A 145 -9.00 25.49 -13.74
N SER A 146 -9.10 25.95 -14.99
CA SER A 146 -9.30 27.37 -15.30
C SER A 146 -10.76 27.79 -15.05
N SER A 147 -11.06 29.10 -14.98
CA SER A 147 -12.46 29.58 -14.87
C SER A 147 -13.34 29.05 -16.01
N ARG A 148 -12.77 28.88 -17.21
CA ARG A 148 -13.46 28.26 -18.35
C ARG A 148 -13.79 26.79 -18.07
N ASP A 149 -12.82 26.02 -17.60
CA ASP A 149 -13.04 24.59 -17.31
C ASP A 149 -14.04 24.38 -16.17
N VAL A 150 -14.03 25.28 -15.17
CA VAL A 150 -15.04 25.28 -14.10
C VAL A 150 -16.43 25.51 -14.68
N LYS A 151 -16.60 26.49 -15.58
CA LYS A 151 -17.88 26.73 -16.26
C LYS A 151 -18.32 25.50 -17.07
N ASP A 152 -17.43 24.92 -17.86
CA ASP A 152 -17.70 23.70 -18.64
C ASP A 152 -18.12 22.54 -17.72
N PHE A 153 -17.47 22.37 -16.56
CA PHE A 153 -17.85 21.38 -15.55
C PHE A 153 -19.26 21.61 -15.00
N LEU A 154 -19.61 22.86 -14.66
CA LEU A 154 -20.94 23.20 -14.14
C LEU A 154 -22.04 22.89 -15.17
N GLU A 155 -21.79 23.19 -16.45
CA GLU A 155 -22.70 22.89 -17.55
C GLU A 155 -22.87 21.38 -17.76
N VAL A 156 -21.77 20.62 -17.78
CA VAL A 156 -21.77 19.15 -17.94
C VAL A 156 -22.64 18.46 -16.88
N TYR A 157 -22.54 18.90 -15.62
CA TYR A 157 -23.28 18.32 -14.50
C TYR A 157 -24.63 19.00 -14.22
N GLU A 158 -25.05 19.95 -15.07
CA GLU A 158 -26.28 20.73 -14.91
C GLU A 158 -26.41 21.35 -13.53
N LEU A 159 -25.31 21.92 -13.03
CA LEU A 159 -25.28 22.61 -11.76
C LEU A 159 -25.70 24.06 -11.96
N ASP A 160 -26.73 24.48 -11.23
CA ASP A 160 -27.27 25.85 -11.30
C ASP A 160 -26.42 26.83 -10.49
N TYR A 161 -25.15 26.96 -10.90
CA TYR A 161 -24.22 27.96 -10.39
C TYR A 161 -23.66 28.75 -11.56
N LYS A 162 -23.57 30.06 -11.39
CA LYS A 162 -22.99 30.97 -12.38
C LYS A 162 -22.05 31.94 -11.68
N PRO A 163 -20.96 32.37 -12.34
CA PRO A 163 -20.20 33.50 -11.86
C PRO A 163 -21.10 34.73 -11.82
N LEU A 164 -20.90 35.57 -10.81
CA LEU A 164 -21.63 36.81 -10.61
C LEU A 164 -21.33 37.76 -11.78
N PRO A 165 -22.36 38.33 -12.41
CA PRO A 165 -22.18 39.36 -13.43
C PRO A 165 -21.38 40.57 -12.91
N ASP A 166 -20.57 41.19 -13.78
CA ASP A 166 -19.69 42.30 -13.39
C ASP A 166 -20.44 43.53 -12.86
N ASP A 167 -21.65 43.79 -13.39
CA ASP A 167 -22.55 44.87 -12.97
C ASP A 167 -23.07 44.64 -11.55
N GLU A 168 -23.60 43.45 -11.27
CA GLU A 168 -24.05 43.07 -9.92
C GLU A 168 -22.89 43.10 -8.93
N LYS A 169 -21.72 42.60 -9.35
CA LYS A 169 -20.51 42.57 -8.54
C LYS A 169 -20.01 43.97 -8.19
N GLN A 170 -20.10 44.92 -9.12
CA GLN A 170 -19.72 46.31 -8.89
C GLN A 170 -20.65 46.98 -7.87
N GLU A 171 -21.96 46.72 -7.95
CA GLU A 171 -22.97 47.25 -7.01
C GLU A 171 -22.68 46.82 -5.56
N ILE A 172 -22.27 45.57 -5.36
CA ILE A 172 -22.02 45.02 -4.02
C ILE A 172 -20.53 45.01 -3.61
N SER A 173 -19.66 45.67 -4.39
CA SER A 173 -18.21 45.58 -4.26
C SER A 173 -17.68 46.03 -2.89
N GLU A 174 -18.26 47.09 -2.31
CA GLU A 174 -17.88 47.59 -0.99
C GLU A 174 -18.22 46.59 0.12
N GLN A 175 -19.38 45.96 0.03
CA GLN A 175 -19.82 44.95 0.98
C GLN A 175 -19.02 43.66 0.84
N LEU A 176 -18.63 43.28 -0.38
CA LEU A 176 -17.68 42.18 -0.61
C LEU A 176 -16.34 42.48 0.03
N CYS A 177 -15.81 43.71 -0.08
CA CYS A 177 -14.57 44.12 0.59
C CYS A 177 -14.68 44.05 2.12
N ALA A 178 -15.82 44.47 2.68
CA ALA A 178 -16.03 44.45 4.12
C ALA A 178 -16.24 43.05 4.71
N SER A 179 -16.80 42.12 3.92
CA SER A 179 -17.26 40.81 4.41
C SER A 179 -16.33 39.66 4.05
N THR A 180 -15.37 39.86 3.15
CA THR A 180 -14.44 38.81 2.72
C THR A 180 -13.06 39.07 3.29
N ALA A 181 -12.68 38.28 4.30
CA ALA A 181 -11.41 38.45 4.99
C ALA A 181 -10.21 38.22 4.05
N ASN A 182 -9.13 39.00 4.24
CA ASN A 182 -7.82 38.82 3.59
C ASN A 182 -7.78 38.98 2.06
N LEU A 183 -8.76 39.65 1.46
CA LEU A 183 -8.74 40.00 0.03
C LEU A 183 -8.54 41.50 -0.18
N THR A 184 -7.64 41.82 -1.11
CA THR A 184 -7.46 43.21 -1.56
C THR A 184 -8.58 43.58 -2.52
N ARG A 185 -8.91 44.87 -2.60
CA ARG A 185 -9.92 45.39 -3.55
C ARG A 185 -9.65 44.96 -5.00
N LEU A 186 -8.38 45.01 -5.41
CA LEU A 186 -7.94 44.54 -6.73
C LEU A 186 -8.28 43.07 -6.99
N LYS A 187 -8.11 42.18 -5.98
CA LYS A 187 -8.48 40.77 -6.11
C LYS A 187 -9.99 40.59 -6.21
N ILE A 188 -10.76 41.39 -5.48
CA ILE A 188 -12.22 41.34 -5.56
C ILE A 188 -12.68 41.73 -6.96
N GLU A 189 -12.14 42.80 -7.54
CA GLU A 189 -12.49 43.25 -8.90
C GLU A 189 -12.09 42.23 -9.97
N THR A 190 -10.96 41.56 -9.83
CA THR A 190 -10.41 40.63 -10.84
C THR A 190 -10.86 39.18 -10.72
N GLN A 191 -11.24 38.69 -9.54
CA GLN A 191 -11.65 37.29 -9.33
C GLN A 191 -13.16 37.10 -9.51
N ASP A 192 -13.56 35.94 -10.03
CA ASP A 192 -14.97 35.54 -10.08
C ASP A 192 -15.56 35.42 -8.66
N PHE A 193 -16.82 35.80 -8.51
CA PHE A 193 -17.61 35.52 -7.30
C PHE A 193 -18.78 34.62 -7.65
N TYR A 194 -19.22 33.81 -6.71
CA TYR A 194 -20.35 32.90 -6.89
C TYR A 194 -21.46 33.24 -5.89
N ALA A 195 -22.70 33.25 -6.37
CA ALA A 195 -23.89 33.36 -5.56
C ALA A 195 -24.41 31.95 -5.23
N VAL A 196 -24.55 31.64 -3.95
CA VAL A 196 -25.08 30.35 -3.47
C VAL A 196 -26.11 30.58 -2.36
N HIS A 197 -27.00 29.61 -2.14
CA HIS A 197 -27.93 29.72 -1.02
C HIS A 197 -27.16 29.62 0.30
N PHE A 198 -27.48 30.46 1.28
CA PHE A 198 -26.67 30.58 2.51
C PHE A 198 -26.55 29.26 3.30
N THR A 199 -27.53 28.36 3.19
CA THR A 199 -27.52 27.03 3.84
C THR A 199 -26.42 26.10 3.31
N GLU A 200 -25.86 26.38 2.15
CA GLU A 200 -24.76 25.61 1.57
C GLU A 200 -23.43 25.96 2.23
N VAL A 201 -23.31 27.18 2.78
CA VAL A 201 -22.08 27.75 3.34
C VAL A 201 -22.27 28.25 4.78
N LEU A 202 -23.00 27.50 5.60
CA LEU A 202 -23.30 27.86 7.00
C LEU A 202 -22.07 28.21 7.84
N SER A 203 -20.93 27.56 7.59
CA SER A 203 -19.67 27.87 8.29
C SER A 203 -19.16 29.28 7.97
N LEU A 204 -19.22 29.71 6.71
CA LEU A 204 -18.80 31.06 6.31
C LEU A 204 -19.74 32.13 6.86
N VAL A 205 -21.05 31.83 6.87
CA VAL A 205 -22.06 32.72 7.43
C VAL A 205 -21.85 32.90 8.93
N ARG A 206 -21.70 31.79 9.67
CA ARG A 206 -21.44 31.79 11.12
C ARG A 206 -20.18 32.58 11.48
N ASP A 207 -19.12 32.41 10.70
CA ASP A 207 -17.83 33.05 10.94
C ASP A 207 -17.76 34.49 10.38
N ARG A 208 -18.82 34.97 9.71
CA ARG A 208 -18.87 36.27 9.02
C ARG A 208 -17.75 36.44 7.98
N LYS A 209 -17.52 35.40 7.18
CA LYS A 209 -16.48 35.34 6.12
C LYS A 209 -17.03 35.42 4.69
N CYS A 210 -18.30 35.77 4.53
CA CYS A 210 -18.94 36.01 3.25
C CYS A 210 -19.99 37.10 3.36
N PHE A 211 -20.26 37.80 2.26
CA PHE A 211 -21.36 38.75 2.19
C PHE A 211 -22.69 38.01 2.01
N LEU A 212 -23.75 38.48 2.67
CA LEU A 212 -25.10 37.89 2.64
C LEU A 212 -26.13 38.96 2.28
N LYS A 213 -26.90 38.76 1.20
CA LYS A 213 -28.00 39.64 0.77
C LYS A 213 -29.20 38.77 0.35
N GLY A 214 -30.37 38.99 0.95
CA GLY A 214 -31.61 38.34 0.52
C GLY A 214 -31.61 36.80 0.57
N GLY A 215 -30.87 36.17 1.48
CA GLY A 215 -30.74 34.71 1.57
C GLY A 215 -29.64 34.11 0.67
N THR A 216 -28.97 34.95 -0.12
CA THR A 216 -27.86 34.56 -1.00
C THR A 216 -26.52 34.95 -0.36
N ALA A 217 -25.61 33.99 -0.28
CA ALA A 217 -24.24 34.20 0.14
C ALA A 217 -23.31 34.34 -1.09
N TYR A 218 -22.46 35.37 -1.08
CA TYR A 218 -21.51 35.65 -2.14
C TYR A 218 -20.12 35.21 -1.70
N ILE A 219 -19.52 34.30 -2.46
CA ILE A 219 -18.30 33.60 -2.07
C ILE A 219 -17.26 33.61 -3.17
N THR A 220 -16.00 33.46 -2.75
CA THR A 220 -14.83 33.38 -3.63
C THR A 220 -14.75 32.02 -4.34
N PRO A 221 -13.95 31.88 -5.41
CA PRO A 221 -13.77 30.61 -6.12
C PRO A 221 -13.23 29.49 -5.22
N GLU A 222 -12.36 29.84 -4.26
CA GLU A 222 -11.82 28.90 -3.27
C GLU A 222 -12.93 28.29 -2.40
N ASN A 223 -13.83 29.14 -1.88
CA ASN A 223 -14.97 28.68 -1.08
C ASN A 223 -16.00 27.95 -1.95
N PHE A 224 -16.17 28.36 -3.21
CA PHE A 224 -17.04 27.67 -4.15
C PHE A 224 -16.56 26.23 -4.44
N ALA A 225 -15.24 26.01 -4.56
CA ALA A 225 -14.68 24.67 -4.69
C ALA A 225 -15.06 23.75 -3.50
N HIS A 226 -15.21 24.31 -2.29
CA HIS A 226 -15.69 23.56 -1.12
C HIS A 226 -17.18 23.19 -1.23
N VAL A 227 -18.02 24.05 -1.80
CA VAL A 227 -19.44 23.77 -2.06
C VAL A 227 -19.58 22.59 -3.03
N ILE A 228 -18.86 22.63 -4.14
CA ILE A 228 -18.83 21.52 -5.12
C ILE A 228 -18.23 20.26 -4.49
N GLY A 229 -17.15 20.40 -3.71
CA GLY A 229 -16.53 19.31 -2.98
C GLY A 229 -17.49 18.60 -2.01
N LYS A 230 -18.35 19.35 -1.30
CA LYS A 230 -19.36 18.76 -0.41
C LYS A 230 -20.37 17.90 -1.18
N LYS A 231 -20.81 18.35 -2.37
CA LYS A 231 -21.66 17.54 -3.25
C LYS A 231 -20.95 16.26 -3.70
N HIS A 232 -19.67 16.38 -4.08
CA HIS A 232 -18.87 15.22 -4.47
C HIS A 232 -18.71 14.20 -3.34
N GLN A 233 -18.40 14.67 -2.13
CA GLN A 233 -18.28 13.84 -0.94
C GLN A 233 -19.56 13.03 -0.69
N GLN A 234 -20.72 13.71 -0.69
CA GLN A 234 -22.02 13.06 -0.48
C GLN A 234 -22.27 11.96 -1.53
N LEU A 235 -21.96 12.22 -2.80
CA LEU A 235 -22.12 11.24 -3.88
C LEU A 235 -21.22 10.01 -3.69
N ILE A 236 -19.99 10.19 -3.21
CA ILE A 236 -19.10 9.06 -2.90
C ILE A 236 -19.66 8.26 -1.72
N GLU A 237 -20.06 8.92 -0.64
CA GLU A 237 -20.62 8.28 0.55
C GLU A 237 -21.88 7.47 0.23
N ASP A 238 -22.80 8.03 -0.55
CA ASP A 238 -24.02 7.34 -0.97
C ASP A 238 -23.71 6.20 -1.96
N GLY A 239 -22.72 6.39 -2.84
CA GLY A 239 -22.18 5.34 -3.68
C GLY A 239 -21.65 4.15 -2.87
N LEU A 240 -20.84 4.40 -1.84
CA LEU A 240 -20.30 3.37 -0.95
C LEU A 240 -21.42 2.60 -0.22
N LYS A 241 -22.44 3.30 0.30
CA LYS A 241 -23.63 2.65 0.90
C LYS A 241 -24.34 1.76 -0.11
N GLY A 242 -24.46 2.22 -1.36
CA GLY A 242 -25.02 1.43 -2.45
C GLY A 242 -24.24 0.15 -2.71
N HIS A 243 -22.91 0.23 -2.80
CA HIS A 243 -22.03 -0.92 -3.06
C HIS A 243 -22.02 -1.90 -1.89
N LEU A 244 -22.05 -1.41 -0.65
CA LEU A 244 -22.13 -2.27 0.54
C LEU A 244 -23.35 -3.19 0.50
N ARG A 245 -24.51 -2.70 0.03
CA ARG A 245 -25.72 -3.53 -0.11
C ARG A 245 -25.59 -4.62 -1.17
N LEU A 246 -24.77 -4.40 -2.20
CA LEU A 246 -24.54 -5.36 -3.29
C LEU A 246 -23.41 -6.34 -2.98
N LEU A 247 -22.57 -6.02 -2.00
CA LEU A 247 -21.37 -6.79 -1.68
C LEU A 247 -21.65 -8.27 -1.37
N PRO A 248 -22.70 -8.65 -0.59
CA PRO A 248 -22.98 -10.06 -0.31
C PRO A 248 -23.25 -10.90 -1.56
N THR A 249 -23.88 -10.32 -2.59
CA THR A 249 -24.13 -11.00 -3.87
C THR A 249 -22.84 -11.25 -4.65
N LEU A 250 -21.87 -10.32 -4.56
CA LEU A 250 -20.59 -10.44 -5.25
C LEU A 250 -19.61 -11.37 -4.53
N GLU A 251 -19.72 -11.45 -3.20
CA GLU A 251 -18.88 -12.33 -2.38
C GLU A 251 -19.25 -13.82 -2.48
N ILE A 252 -20.30 -14.15 -3.24
CA ILE A 252 -20.60 -15.54 -3.64
C ILE A 252 -19.43 -16.13 -4.46
N ASP A 253 -18.76 -15.31 -5.29
CA ASP A 253 -17.52 -15.71 -5.94
C ASP A 253 -16.35 -15.46 -4.98
N GLU A 254 -15.82 -16.56 -4.44
CA GLU A 254 -14.74 -16.51 -3.46
C GLU A 254 -13.48 -15.84 -4.01
N ARG A 255 -13.16 -16.05 -5.30
CA ARG A 255 -11.98 -15.46 -5.95
C ARG A 255 -12.09 -13.94 -6.00
N PHE A 256 -13.28 -13.44 -6.35
CA PHE A 256 -13.54 -11.99 -6.36
C PHE A 256 -13.54 -11.42 -4.94
N SER A 257 -14.09 -12.16 -3.96
CA SER A 257 -14.06 -11.80 -2.54
C SER A 257 -12.64 -11.66 -2.01
N MET A 258 -11.78 -12.63 -2.31
CA MET A 258 -10.36 -12.64 -1.93
C MET A 258 -9.61 -11.45 -2.55
N LEU A 259 -9.79 -11.20 -3.86
CA LEU A 259 -9.21 -10.04 -4.54
C LEU A 259 -9.62 -8.72 -3.88
N LEU A 260 -10.90 -8.53 -3.58
CA LEU A 260 -11.37 -7.32 -2.90
C LEU A 260 -10.82 -7.19 -1.46
N LYS A 261 -10.64 -8.31 -0.75
CA LYS A 261 -10.03 -8.34 0.59
C LYS A 261 -8.55 -8.02 0.53
N SER A 262 -7.81 -8.46 -0.49
CA SER A 262 -6.37 -8.21 -0.57
C SER A 262 -6.04 -6.76 -0.93
N ILE A 263 -6.85 -6.07 -1.76
CA ILE A 263 -6.54 -4.73 -2.29
C ILE A 263 -6.08 -3.74 -1.20
N HIS A 264 -6.80 -3.65 -0.07
CA HIS A 264 -6.46 -2.65 0.96
C HIS A 264 -5.15 -2.95 1.71
N THR A 265 -4.70 -4.22 1.75
CA THR A 265 -3.42 -4.65 2.34
C THR A 265 -2.31 -4.83 1.30
N SER A 266 -2.65 -4.81 0.00
CA SER A 266 -1.71 -4.97 -1.10
C SER A 266 -0.58 -3.95 -1.04
N TYR A 267 0.63 -4.40 -1.34
CA TYR A 267 1.81 -3.56 -1.39
C TYR A 267 1.84 -2.75 -2.69
N THR A 268 1.98 -1.43 -2.60
CA THR A 268 2.00 -0.52 -3.77
C THR A 268 3.36 0.17 -3.97
N GLY A 269 4.39 -0.26 -3.24
CA GLY A 269 5.73 0.33 -3.29
C GLY A 269 6.62 -0.28 -4.38
N LYS A 270 7.93 -0.10 -4.25
CA LYS A 270 8.92 -0.56 -5.24
C LYS A 270 8.98 -2.08 -5.30
N ASN A 271 9.00 -2.64 -6.51
CA ASN A 271 9.16 -4.08 -6.68
C ASN A 271 10.62 -4.50 -6.39
N TYR A 272 10.79 -5.44 -5.45
CA TYR A 272 12.07 -5.96 -4.98
C TYR A 272 12.39 -7.38 -5.49
N THR A 273 11.63 -7.92 -6.45
CA THR A 273 11.88 -9.26 -7.02
C THR A 273 13.22 -9.39 -7.74
N VAL A 274 13.74 -8.29 -8.27
CA VAL A 274 15.02 -8.24 -8.99
C VAL A 274 15.97 -7.33 -8.23
N ALA A 275 17.10 -7.87 -7.78
CA ALA A 275 18.18 -7.10 -7.19
C ALA A 275 18.72 -6.11 -8.24
N LYS A 276 18.60 -4.81 -7.96
CA LYS A 276 19.14 -3.74 -8.84
C LYS A 276 20.55 -3.30 -8.43
N THR A 277 20.93 -3.57 -7.18
CA THR A 277 22.22 -3.21 -6.58
C THR A 277 23.17 -4.42 -6.61
N GLY A 278 24.48 -4.13 -6.65
CA GLY A 278 25.54 -5.12 -6.78
C GLY A 278 25.47 -6.26 -5.76
N ALA A 279 26.16 -7.35 -6.05
CA ALA A 279 26.11 -8.56 -5.24
C ALA A 279 26.60 -8.29 -3.81
N VAL A 280 25.73 -8.49 -2.82
CA VAL A 280 26.10 -8.38 -1.40
C VAL A 280 26.80 -9.67 -0.99
N PRO A 281 28.08 -9.62 -0.56
CA PRO A 281 28.82 -10.80 -0.14
C PRO A 281 28.30 -11.31 1.21
N ILE A 282 28.21 -12.63 1.39
CA ILE A 282 27.64 -13.24 2.60
C ILE A 282 28.46 -12.94 3.87
N GLU A 283 29.75 -12.67 3.70
CA GLU A 283 30.68 -12.32 4.77
C GLU A 283 30.34 -10.96 5.40
N SER A 284 29.63 -10.10 4.67
CA SER A 284 29.20 -8.78 5.16
C SER A 284 27.88 -8.83 5.94
N LEU A 285 27.12 -9.93 5.90
CA LEU A 285 25.76 -9.99 6.45
C LEU A 285 25.73 -9.72 7.95
N ASP A 286 26.73 -10.17 8.72
CA ASP A 286 26.80 -9.96 10.18
C ASP A 286 27.05 -8.49 10.54
N GLN A 287 27.75 -7.75 9.68
CA GLN A 287 27.96 -6.33 9.86
C GLN A 287 26.73 -5.53 9.40
N LEU A 288 26.16 -5.92 8.25
CA LEU A 288 24.96 -5.32 7.69
C LEU A 288 23.74 -5.53 8.59
N SER A 289 23.64 -6.66 9.29
CA SER A 289 22.53 -6.92 10.21
C SER A 289 22.46 -5.92 11.36
N LYS A 290 23.61 -5.41 11.81
CA LYS A 290 23.71 -4.42 12.89
C LYS A 290 23.45 -2.99 12.42
N LYS A 291 23.84 -2.67 11.18
CA LYS A 291 23.82 -1.30 10.64
C LYS A 291 22.62 -1.00 9.74
N SER A 292 22.18 -1.98 8.96
CA SER A 292 21.31 -1.74 7.80
C SER A 292 20.08 -2.62 7.71
N TYR A 293 19.92 -3.60 8.61
CA TYR A 293 18.69 -4.38 8.66
C TYR A 293 17.62 -3.65 9.48
N ALA A 294 16.39 -3.68 8.96
CA ALA A 294 15.23 -3.41 9.78
C ALA A 294 15.15 -4.43 10.94
N LEU A 295 14.51 -4.03 12.05
CA LEU A 295 14.45 -4.87 13.25
C LEU A 295 13.91 -6.28 12.99
N CYS A 296 12.95 -6.43 12.07
CA CYS A 296 12.42 -7.73 11.66
C CYS A 296 13.47 -8.66 11.04
N MET A 297 14.35 -8.14 10.17
CA MET A 297 15.40 -8.94 9.54
C MET A 297 16.58 -9.17 10.49
N ARG A 298 16.91 -8.18 11.33
CA ARG A 298 17.92 -8.35 12.39
C ARG A 298 17.51 -9.43 13.39
N ASN A 299 16.23 -9.46 13.79
CA ASN A 299 15.70 -10.49 14.68
C ASN A 299 15.88 -11.90 14.11
N VAL A 300 15.54 -12.08 12.84
CA VAL A 300 15.67 -13.39 12.16
C VAL A 300 17.14 -13.77 12.01
N HIS A 301 18.01 -12.83 11.63
CA HIS A 301 19.44 -13.05 11.49
C HIS A 301 20.11 -13.41 12.82
N ASP A 302 19.86 -12.66 13.89
CA ASP A 302 20.40 -12.95 15.23
C ASP A 302 19.95 -14.31 15.74
N THR A 303 18.68 -14.68 15.49
CA THR A 303 18.15 -16.00 15.85
C THR A 303 18.87 -17.10 15.09
N LEU A 304 19.04 -16.95 13.78
CA LEU A 304 19.72 -17.92 12.94
C LEU A 304 21.15 -18.14 13.43
N ARG A 305 21.90 -17.07 13.67
CA ARG A 305 23.28 -17.14 14.18
C ARG A 305 23.39 -17.73 15.58
N GLY A 306 22.40 -17.52 16.44
CA GLY A 306 22.40 -18.03 17.82
C GLY A 306 21.94 -19.48 17.96
N THR A 307 21.03 -19.93 17.09
CA THR A 307 20.38 -21.26 17.21
C THR A 307 20.78 -22.22 16.11
N HIS A 308 21.44 -21.73 15.05
CA HIS A 308 21.79 -22.47 13.84
C HIS A 308 20.58 -23.15 13.16
N HIS A 309 19.39 -22.58 13.36
CA HIS A 309 18.15 -23.10 12.81
C HIS A 309 17.08 -22.00 12.68
N LEU A 310 16.22 -22.11 11.67
CA LEU A 310 15.00 -21.30 11.54
C LEU A 310 13.85 -22.16 11.06
N LYS A 311 12.63 -21.86 11.52
CA LYS A 311 11.41 -22.48 10.99
C LYS A 311 11.10 -22.00 9.57
N HIS A 312 10.20 -22.71 8.89
CA HIS A 312 9.90 -22.55 7.46
C HIS A 312 9.68 -21.09 7.05
N VAL A 313 8.70 -20.41 7.64
CA VAL A 313 8.35 -19.02 7.27
C VAL A 313 9.51 -18.05 7.55
N GLY A 314 10.27 -18.26 8.63
CA GLY A 314 11.48 -17.49 8.93
C GLY A 314 12.57 -17.66 7.89
N ARG A 315 12.80 -18.90 7.40
CA ARG A 315 13.72 -19.15 6.28
C ARG A 315 13.26 -18.44 5.01
N MET A 316 11.97 -18.51 4.69
CA MET A 316 11.42 -17.87 3.49
C MET A 316 11.53 -16.34 3.56
N GLN A 317 11.06 -15.72 4.65
CA GLN A 317 11.14 -14.28 4.87
C GLN A 317 12.59 -13.77 4.70
N TYR A 318 13.55 -14.49 5.30
CA TYR A 318 14.95 -14.06 5.29
C TYR A 318 15.66 -14.34 3.97
N THR A 319 15.38 -15.48 3.32
CA THR A 319 15.99 -15.83 2.02
C THR A 319 15.53 -14.87 0.93
N LEU A 320 14.24 -14.53 0.89
CA LEU A 320 13.74 -13.57 -0.10
C LEU A 320 14.28 -12.16 0.15
N PHE A 321 14.44 -11.75 1.42
CA PHE A 321 15.11 -10.51 1.76
C PHE A 321 16.57 -10.49 1.27
N GLN A 322 17.34 -11.56 1.52
CA GLN A 322 18.73 -11.72 1.07
C GLN A 322 18.86 -11.65 -0.45
N LYS A 323 18.01 -12.38 -1.17
CA LYS A 323 17.91 -12.33 -2.63
C LYS A 323 17.75 -10.90 -3.13
N ALA A 324 16.84 -10.14 -2.51
CA ALA A 324 16.53 -8.78 -2.96
C ALA A 324 17.57 -7.72 -2.59
N ILE A 325 18.38 -7.93 -1.54
CA ILE A 325 19.56 -7.09 -1.30
C ILE A 325 20.74 -7.45 -2.21
N GLY A 326 20.65 -8.55 -2.99
CA GLY A 326 21.65 -8.92 -3.98
C GLY A 326 22.53 -10.11 -3.61
N VAL A 327 22.19 -10.90 -2.57
CA VAL A 327 22.90 -12.16 -2.30
C VAL A 327 22.59 -13.15 -3.42
N THR A 328 23.63 -13.68 -4.07
CA THR A 328 23.48 -14.64 -5.17
C THR A 328 22.89 -15.97 -4.67
N MET A 329 22.34 -16.78 -5.58
CA MET A 329 21.80 -18.09 -5.19
C MET A 329 22.89 -19.01 -4.67
N GLU A 330 24.06 -18.99 -5.32
CA GLU A 330 25.23 -19.77 -4.96
C GLU A 330 25.74 -19.38 -3.56
N ASP A 331 25.81 -18.09 -3.27
CA ASP A 331 26.21 -17.60 -1.96
C ASP A 331 25.15 -17.88 -0.90
N ALA A 332 23.85 -17.77 -1.22
CA ALA A 332 22.78 -18.14 -0.31
C ALA A 332 22.84 -19.63 0.05
N LEU A 333 23.06 -20.52 -0.93
CA LEU A 333 23.26 -21.94 -0.69
C LEU A 333 24.46 -22.18 0.22
N ARG A 334 25.60 -21.52 -0.01
CA ARG A 334 26.79 -21.60 0.85
C ARG A 334 26.46 -21.16 2.27
N PHE A 335 25.85 -19.98 2.43
CA PHE A 335 25.47 -19.41 3.72
C PHE A 335 24.56 -20.34 4.52
N TRP A 336 23.45 -20.80 3.93
CA TRP A 336 22.50 -21.66 4.62
C TRP A 336 23.08 -23.04 4.92
N ARG A 337 23.91 -23.60 4.03
CA ARG A 337 24.60 -24.88 4.25
C ARG A 337 25.52 -24.78 5.45
N GLU A 338 26.41 -23.79 5.47
CA GLU A 338 27.36 -23.57 6.57
C GLU A 338 26.64 -23.32 7.90
N GLU A 339 25.57 -22.54 7.89
CA GLU A 339 24.88 -22.15 9.12
C GLU A 339 24.03 -23.30 9.69
N LEU A 340 23.25 -24.00 8.86
CA LEU A 340 22.36 -25.07 9.35
C LEU A 340 23.13 -26.34 9.75
N THR A 341 24.27 -26.62 9.11
CA THR A 341 25.11 -27.78 9.43
C THR A 341 25.97 -27.59 10.69
N ARG A 342 26.18 -26.35 11.14
CA ARG A 342 26.66 -26.07 12.51
C ARG A 342 25.63 -26.46 13.58
N GLY A 343 24.36 -26.44 13.20
CA GLY A 343 23.25 -26.88 14.02
C GLY A 343 23.07 -28.39 13.98
N LYS A 344 21.81 -28.83 13.99
CA LYS A 344 21.43 -30.25 14.00
C LYS A 344 21.05 -30.80 12.62
N VAL A 345 21.25 -30.03 11.55
CA VAL A 345 20.85 -30.45 10.19
C VAL A 345 22.00 -31.20 9.51
N PRO A 346 21.85 -32.49 9.19
CA PRO A 346 22.86 -33.22 8.43
C PRO A 346 23.02 -32.66 7.01
N ILE A 347 24.22 -32.78 6.43
CA ILE A 347 24.52 -32.30 5.08
C ILE A 347 23.57 -32.92 4.05
N GLU A 348 23.32 -34.23 4.14
CA GLU A 348 22.41 -34.92 3.21
C GLU A 348 20.98 -34.37 3.27
N LYS A 349 20.50 -34.03 4.47
CA LYS A 349 19.19 -33.41 4.66
C LYS A 349 19.16 -32.00 4.07
N PHE A 350 20.24 -31.24 4.22
CA PHE A 350 20.37 -29.92 3.60
C PHE A 350 20.24 -30.00 2.08
N GLU A 351 20.99 -30.89 1.43
CA GLU A 351 21.00 -31.01 -0.04
C GLU A 351 19.64 -31.46 -0.60
N LYS A 352 18.91 -32.31 0.12
CA LYS A 352 17.59 -32.81 -0.30
C LYS A 352 16.46 -31.79 -0.09
N GLU A 353 16.36 -31.22 1.11
CA GLU A 353 15.18 -30.44 1.51
C GLU A 353 15.42 -28.92 1.43
N TYR A 354 16.55 -28.45 1.93
CA TYR A 354 16.78 -27.00 2.10
C TYR A 354 17.34 -26.36 0.83
N ALA A 355 18.25 -27.04 0.12
CA ALA A 355 18.84 -26.53 -1.11
C ALA A 355 17.78 -26.34 -2.21
N TYR A 356 16.84 -27.29 -2.33
CA TYR A 356 15.70 -27.19 -3.24
C TYR A 356 14.83 -25.96 -2.93
N ALA A 357 14.43 -25.77 -1.68
CA ALA A 357 13.65 -24.62 -1.25
C ALA A 357 14.35 -23.27 -1.53
N ILE A 358 15.68 -23.21 -1.37
CA ILE A 358 16.47 -22.01 -1.68
C ILE A 358 16.46 -21.75 -3.20
N ARG A 359 16.74 -22.74 -4.05
CA ARG A 359 16.71 -22.56 -5.52
C ARG A 359 15.32 -22.18 -6.03
N HIS A 360 14.28 -22.73 -5.40
CA HIS A 360 12.90 -22.37 -5.66
C HIS A 360 12.61 -20.89 -5.35
N ASN A 361 13.05 -20.39 -4.18
CA ASN A 361 12.93 -18.96 -3.84
C ASN A 361 13.64 -18.03 -4.85
N TYR A 362 14.68 -18.52 -5.53
CA TYR A 362 15.40 -17.80 -6.60
C TYR A 362 14.83 -18.03 -8.01
N GLY A 363 13.75 -18.81 -8.15
CA GLY A 363 13.06 -19.05 -9.43
C GLY A 363 13.80 -19.99 -10.38
N LYS A 364 14.73 -20.82 -9.88
CA LYS A 364 15.55 -21.75 -10.68
C LYS A 364 15.00 -23.18 -10.73
N GLU A 365 14.00 -23.51 -9.92
CA GLU A 365 13.34 -24.82 -9.84
C GLU A 365 11.80 -24.64 -9.79
N GLY A 366 11.02 -25.69 -10.07
CA GLY A 366 9.55 -25.65 -10.06
C GLY A 366 8.93 -24.84 -11.21
N SER A 367 7.81 -24.14 -10.92
CA SER A 367 7.07 -23.25 -11.85
C SER A 367 7.86 -22.01 -12.31
N ARG A 368 9.11 -21.84 -11.83
CA ARG A 368 9.99 -20.68 -12.07
C ARG A 368 9.37 -19.35 -11.63
N ILE A 369 8.46 -19.38 -10.65
CA ILE A 369 7.87 -18.18 -10.08
C ILE A 369 8.94 -17.40 -9.33
N ASN A 370 9.11 -16.14 -9.72
CA ASN A 370 10.08 -15.25 -9.10
C ASN A 370 9.47 -14.62 -7.83
N TYR A 371 9.54 -15.33 -6.70
CA TYR A 371 8.93 -14.88 -5.44
C TYR A 371 9.41 -13.49 -5.01
N SER A 372 8.43 -12.63 -4.72
CA SER A 372 8.62 -11.30 -4.16
C SER A 372 8.99 -11.38 -2.68
N PRO A 373 9.98 -10.59 -2.22
CA PRO A 373 10.25 -10.44 -0.79
C PRO A 373 9.04 -9.88 -0.04
N PHE A 374 8.99 -10.16 1.26
CA PHE A 374 7.85 -9.78 2.07
C PHE A 374 7.85 -8.26 2.32
N SER A 375 6.74 -7.61 1.96
CA SER A 375 6.46 -6.23 2.35
C SER A 375 6.27 -6.09 3.86
N CYS A 376 6.36 -4.86 4.40
CA CYS A 376 6.07 -4.65 5.82
C CYS A 376 4.68 -5.14 6.20
N MET A 377 3.67 -4.93 5.34
CA MET A 377 2.32 -5.44 5.59
C MET A 377 2.29 -6.95 5.68
N LYS A 378 2.92 -7.68 4.75
CA LYS A 378 3.02 -9.15 4.81
C LYS A 378 3.72 -9.60 6.10
N VAL A 379 4.87 -9.01 6.43
CA VAL A 379 5.60 -9.28 7.69
C VAL A 379 4.76 -8.97 8.95
N ILE A 380 3.86 -7.98 8.90
CA ILE A 380 2.99 -7.63 10.03
C ILE A 380 1.80 -8.59 10.13
N THR A 381 1.20 -9.01 9.01
CA THR A 381 -0.04 -9.80 9.02
C THR A 381 0.19 -11.30 9.09
N THR A 382 1.35 -11.81 8.68
CA THR A 382 1.69 -13.23 8.79
C THR A 382 1.61 -13.70 10.26
N PRO A 383 0.84 -14.76 10.56
CA PRO A 383 0.71 -15.28 11.92
C PRO A 383 2.02 -15.88 12.42
N ILE A 384 2.22 -15.91 13.72
CA ILE A 384 3.42 -16.43 14.38
C ILE A 384 3.01 -17.45 15.42
N GLY A 385 3.47 -18.67 15.22
CA GLY A 385 3.33 -19.77 16.18
C GLY A 385 4.44 -19.81 17.24
N PRO A 386 4.32 -20.70 18.23
CA PRO A 386 5.31 -20.83 19.29
C PRO A 386 6.71 -21.15 18.76
N GLY A 387 7.71 -20.36 19.17
CA GLY A 387 9.11 -20.53 18.76
C GLY A 387 9.42 -20.11 17.32
N GLU A 388 8.51 -19.41 16.65
CA GLU A 388 8.76 -18.77 15.36
C GLU A 388 9.32 -17.35 15.54
N THR A 389 10.23 -16.96 14.66
CA THR A 389 10.98 -15.69 14.80
C THR A 389 10.81 -14.75 13.62
N HIS A 390 9.96 -15.12 12.65
CA HIS A 390 9.56 -14.25 11.55
C HIS A 390 8.57 -13.17 12.01
N GLY A 391 8.14 -12.35 11.05
CA GLY A 391 7.18 -11.28 11.28
C GLY A 391 7.78 -10.02 11.89
N CYS A 392 6.91 -9.10 12.33
CA CYS A 392 7.29 -7.76 12.77
C CYS A 392 7.53 -7.69 14.30
N PRO A 393 8.76 -7.47 14.79
CA PRO A 393 9.01 -7.39 16.23
C PRO A 393 8.24 -6.28 16.93
N PHE A 394 7.92 -5.18 16.22
CA PHE A 394 7.10 -4.10 16.77
C PHE A 394 5.65 -4.50 17.03
N LYS A 395 5.15 -5.56 16.39
CA LYS A 395 3.80 -6.11 16.65
C LYS A 395 3.83 -7.23 17.68
N ASN A 396 4.83 -8.10 17.60
CA ASN A 396 4.78 -9.41 18.24
C ASN A 396 5.55 -9.48 19.57
N LEU A 397 6.49 -8.56 19.82
CA LEU A 397 7.12 -8.45 21.13
C LEU A 397 6.27 -7.57 22.05
N ASP A 398 6.16 -7.97 23.31
CA ASP A 398 5.56 -7.11 24.31
C ASP A 398 6.42 -5.84 24.53
N PRO A 399 5.81 -4.74 25.00
CA PRO A 399 6.52 -3.46 25.12
C PRO A 399 7.77 -3.50 26.00
N SER A 400 7.81 -4.37 27.03
CA SER A 400 8.95 -4.44 27.94
C SER A 400 10.13 -5.16 27.28
N THR A 401 9.87 -6.29 26.63
CA THR A 401 10.88 -7.05 25.87
C THR A 401 11.38 -6.24 24.68
N LEU A 402 10.50 -5.53 23.99
CA LEU A 402 10.87 -4.66 22.88
C LEU A 402 11.85 -3.55 23.34
N LYS A 403 11.54 -2.86 24.45
CA LYS A 403 12.43 -1.83 25.00
C LYS A 403 13.80 -2.39 25.38
N MET A 404 13.83 -3.51 26.12
CA MET A 404 15.07 -4.17 26.51
C MET A 404 15.92 -4.54 25.28
N LYS A 405 15.27 -5.06 24.23
CA LYS A 405 15.94 -5.42 22.98
C LYS A 405 16.48 -4.21 22.23
N LEU A 406 15.71 -3.12 22.15
CA LEU A 406 16.14 -1.87 21.53
C LEU A 406 17.34 -1.24 22.26
N THR A 407 17.31 -1.21 23.59
CA THR A 407 18.44 -0.75 24.42
C THR A 407 19.66 -1.65 24.25
N GLY A 408 19.47 -2.98 24.20
CA GLY A 408 20.55 -3.93 23.90
C GLY A 408 21.17 -3.75 22.51
N TYR A 409 20.46 -3.09 21.58
CA TYR A 409 20.96 -2.71 20.27
C TYR A 409 21.57 -1.30 20.20
N GLY A 410 21.68 -0.61 21.34
CA GLY A 410 22.39 0.66 21.47
C GLY A 410 21.50 1.91 21.45
N LEU A 411 20.17 1.77 21.50
CA LEU A 411 19.27 2.92 21.64
C LEU A 411 19.30 3.43 23.08
N THR A 412 19.15 4.75 23.25
CA THR A 412 18.95 5.33 24.59
C THR A 412 17.61 4.87 25.16
N THR A 413 17.46 4.89 26.48
CA THR A 413 16.19 4.51 27.13
C THR A 413 15.03 5.37 26.64
N LEU A 414 15.25 6.67 26.41
CA LEU A 414 14.24 7.59 25.90
C LEU A 414 13.82 7.24 24.46
N ASP A 415 14.79 6.98 23.58
CA ASP A 415 14.50 6.59 22.20
C ASP A 415 13.77 5.24 22.13
N ALA A 416 14.19 4.28 22.96
CA ALA A 416 13.55 2.97 23.06
C ALA A 416 12.10 3.08 23.55
N GLU A 417 11.83 3.96 24.52
CA GLU A 417 10.47 4.27 24.99
C GLU A 417 9.61 4.92 23.92
N GLU A 418 10.15 5.87 23.16
CA GLU A 418 9.43 6.54 22.07
C GLU A 418 9.04 5.53 20.97
N VAL A 419 10.00 4.71 20.52
CA VAL A 419 9.77 3.67 19.51
C VAL A 419 8.72 2.66 19.99
N ALA A 420 8.84 2.18 21.23
CA ALA A 420 7.87 1.26 21.83
C ALA A 420 6.48 1.91 22.01
N GLY A 421 6.42 3.23 22.24
CA GLY A 421 5.18 3.99 22.33
C GLY A 421 4.39 4.02 21.01
N TYR A 422 5.07 4.12 19.87
CA TYR A 422 4.41 3.99 18.56
C TYR A 422 3.92 2.56 18.30
N ALA A 423 4.74 1.57 18.65
CA ALA A 423 4.39 0.16 18.51
C ALA A 423 3.15 -0.22 19.33
N ALA A 424 3.07 0.24 20.59
CA ALA A 424 1.93 0.00 21.47
C ALA A 424 0.60 0.59 20.96
N LYS A 425 0.66 1.64 20.13
CA LYS A 425 -0.51 2.25 19.47
C LYS A 425 -0.89 1.56 18.15
N GLY A 426 -0.21 0.48 17.77
CA GLY A 426 -0.42 -0.21 16.50
C GLY A 426 0.28 0.42 15.30
N HIS A 427 1.09 1.47 15.50
CA HIS A 427 1.80 2.18 14.42
C HIS A 427 3.17 1.55 14.12
N TYR A 428 3.18 0.27 13.73
CA TYR A 428 4.40 -0.54 13.61
C TYR A 428 5.41 -0.01 12.59
N GLN A 429 4.94 0.49 11.44
CA GLN A 429 5.81 1.04 10.41
C GLN A 429 6.41 2.39 10.83
N ILE A 430 5.66 3.19 11.58
CA ILE A 430 6.15 4.44 12.18
C ILE A 430 7.22 4.12 13.23
N ALA A 431 6.99 3.11 14.08
CA ALA A 431 8.00 2.63 15.02
C ALA A 431 9.28 2.18 14.31
N CYS A 432 9.16 1.45 13.20
CA CYS A 432 10.30 1.05 12.36
C CYS A 432 11.02 2.26 11.74
N GLY A 433 10.27 3.28 11.31
CA GLY A 433 10.83 4.54 10.82
C GLY A 433 11.60 5.26 11.92
N LYS A 434 11.01 5.42 13.10
CA LYS A 434 11.70 6.04 14.24
C LYS A 434 12.96 5.27 14.64
N TYR A 435 12.92 3.94 14.63
CA TYR A 435 14.10 3.10 14.83
C TYR A 435 15.21 3.40 13.81
N PHE A 436 14.85 3.56 12.52
CA PHE A 436 15.79 3.97 11.48
C PHE A 436 16.41 5.34 11.81
N GLU A 437 15.58 6.32 12.15
CA GLU A 437 16.03 7.70 12.37
C GLU A 437 17.02 7.81 13.53
N VAL A 438 16.78 7.06 14.61
CA VAL A 438 17.69 7.01 15.76
C VAL A 438 19.00 6.32 15.37
N LEU A 439 18.93 5.18 14.68
CA LEU A 439 20.12 4.42 14.30
C LEU A 439 21.03 5.17 13.30
N HIS A 440 20.43 5.96 12.40
CA HIS A 440 21.15 6.70 11.36
C HIS A 440 21.33 8.19 11.68
N GLU A 441 20.81 8.66 12.81
CA GLU A 441 20.83 10.08 13.21
C GLU A 441 20.33 11.01 12.09
N THR A 442 19.34 10.55 11.32
CA THR A 442 18.85 11.22 10.10
C THR A 442 17.35 11.08 10.05
N LYS A 443 16.64 12.16 9.72
CA LYS A 443 15.18 12.12 9.57
C LYS A 443 14.80 11.41 8.28
N LEU A 444 13.74 10.61 8.36
CA LEU A 444 13.19 9.98 7.17
C LEU A 444 12.24 10.95 6.46
N GLU A 445 12.49 11.17 5.17
CA GLU A 445 11.58 11.92 4.32
C GLU A 445 10.37 11.06 3.89
N GLU A 446 10.53 9.74 3.83
CA GLU A 446 9.50 8.78 3.43
C GLU A 446 9.30 7.68 4.49
N GLY A 447 8.04 7.24 4.65
CA GLY A 447 7.73 6.12 5.54
C GLY A 447 8.26 4.78 5.02
N ILE A 448 8.64 3.90 5.95
CA ILE A 448 9.12 2.55 5.62
C ILE A 448 7.93 1.62 5.33
N ASN A 449 7.90 1.06 4.12
CA ASN A 449 6.88 0.11 3.67
C ASN A 449 7.42 -1.27 3.29
N HIS A 450 8.74 -1.44 3.27
CA HIS A 450 9.37 -2.70 2.92
C HIS A 450 10.73 -2.88 3.63
N PRO A 451 11.08 -4.08 4.14
CA PRO A 451 12.41 -4.34 4.73
C PRO A 451 13.57 -4.05 3.78
N ASN A 452 13.46 -4.41 2.50
CA ASN A 452 14.48 -4.05 1.49
C ASN A 452 14.54 -2.54 1.19
N GLN A 453 13.43 -1.79 1.32
CA GLN A 453 13.46 -0.32 1.25
C GLN A 453 14.26 0.27 2.41
N TYR A 454 14.04 -0.23 3.63
CA TYR A 454 14.84 0.14 4.80
C TYR A 454 16.33 -0.11 4.54
N PHE A 455 16.68 -1.28 3.99
CA PHE A 455 18.05 -1.61 3.67
C PHE A 455 18.68 -0.65 2.65
N GLU A 456 18.00 -0.40 1.52
CA GLU A 456 18.48 0.56 0.51
C GLU A 456 18.68 1.96 1.09
N LEU A 457 17.70 2.48 1.84
CA LEU A 457 17.80 3.80 2.48
C LEU A 457 18.96 3.86 3.49
N SER A 458 19.18 2.78 4.24
CA SER A 458 20.30 2.68 5.16
C SER A 458 21.63 2.73 4.41
N GLN A 459 21.79 1.94 3.34
CA GLN A 459 23.02 1.92 2.54
C GLN A 459 23.31 3.30 1.95
N LEU A 460 22.32 3.97 1.36
CA LEU A 460 22.45 5.34 0.84
C LEU A 460 22.86 6.34 1.93
N THR A 461 22.27 6.24 3.12
CA THR A 461 22.60 7.13 4.24
C THR A 461 24.02 6.91 4.75
N MET A 462 24.48 5.66 4.76
CA MET A 462 25.82 5.29 5.21
C MET A 462 26.91 5.68 4.19
N GLU A 463 26.66 5.48 2.89
CA GLU A 463 27.53 5.96 1.81
C GLU A 463 27.73 7.49 1.87
N GLY A 464 26.68 8.23 2.23
CA GLY A 464 26.75 9.68 2.45
C GLY A 464 27.53 10.11 3.70
N LYS A 465 27.76 9.21 4.67
CA LYS A 465 28.51 9.49 5.92
C LYS A 465 30.01 9.14 5.83
N GLU A 466 30.48 8.46 4.78
CA GLU A 466 31.92 8.12 4.66
C GLU A 466 32.78 9.26 4.11
N ARG A 467 33.30 10.11 5.02
CA ARG A 467 34.67 10.68 4.90
C ARG A 467 35.40 10.56 6.25
N PRO A 468 36.63 10.05 6.29
CA PRO A 468 37.34 9.83 7.56
C PRO A 468 37.88 11.14 8.18
N ARG A 469 37.90 11.13 9.51
CA ARG A 469 38.49 12.13 10.41
C ARG A 469 39.96 12.43 10.04
N GLN A 470 40.32 13.70 9.96
CA GLN A 470 41.71 14.16 10.15
C GLN A 470 41.77 15.27 11.20
N GLY A 471 42.81 15.21 12.03
CA GLY A 471 43.06 16.07 13.19
C GLY A 471 43.38 17.54 12.85
N HIS A 472 43.51 18.33 13.92
CA HIS A 472 43.93 19.74 13.93
C HIS A 472 45.26 19.92 13.16
N ALA A 473 45.59 21.00 12.43
CA ALA A 473 45.30 22.44 12.58
C ALA A 473 45.51 23.19 11.21
N PRO A 474 45.72 24.54 11.14
CA PRO A 474 44.72 25.50 10.68
C PRO A 474 45.06 26.26 9.37
N ASN A 475 44.04 26.93 8.82
CA ASN A 475 44.06 28.11 7.94
C ASN A 475 44.90 28.06 6.65
N GLN A 476 44.23 28.01 5.50
CA GLN A 476 44.52 28.97 4.42
C GLN A 476 43.38 29.12 3.40
N MET A 477 43.37 30.31 2.82
CA MET A 477 42.30 31.00 2.14
C MET A 477 41.88 30.40 0.78
N LEU A 478 40.60 30.63 0.49
CA LEU A 478 39.96 30.74 -0.82
C LEU A 478 40.90 30.92 -2.03
N ARG A 479 40.71 30.09 -3.05
CA ARG A 479 40.78 30.54 -4.43
C ARG A 479 39.83 29.78 -5.36
N ASN A 480 38.83 30.52 -5.82
CA ASN A 480 38.00 30.22 -6.99
C ASN A 480 38.84 29.79 -8.18
N ARG A 481 38.40 28.77 -8.93
CA ARG A 481 38.61 28.67 -10.37
C ARG A 481 37.55 27.81 -11.03
N ASN A 482 36.69 28.49 -11.79
CA ASN A 482 35.85 27.93 -12.85
C ASN A 482 36.72 27.20 -13.88
N HIS A 483 36.27 26.03 -14.34
CA HIS A 483 36.54 25.58 -15.70
C HIS A 483 35.32 24.82 -16.28
N SER A 484 34.73 25.47 -17.28
CA SER A 484 33.99 24.94 -18.44
C SER A 484 34.77 23.81 -19.13
N GLN A 485 34.17 22.68 -19.55
CA GLN A 485 33.38 22.37 -20.78
C GLN A 485 33.41 20.81 -20.94
N PRO A 486 32.84 20.15 -21.98
CA PRO A 486 31.62 20.38 -22.75
C PRO A 486 30.72 19.10 -22.86
N ASN A 487 29.60 19.33 -23.51
CA ASN A 487 28.54 18.42 -23.97
C ASN A 487 29.05 17.39 -25.01
N SER A 488 28.59 16.14 -24.93
CA SER A 488 28.54 15.23 -26.09
C SER A 488 27.22 14.44 -26.10
N GLN A 489 26.49 14.64 -27.19
CA GLN A 489 25.28 13.92 -27.56
C GLN A 489 25.64 12.51 -28.07
N SER A 490 24.88 11.51 -27.65
CA SER A 490 24.63 10.32 -28.47
C SER A 490 23.18 9.87 -28.30
N THR A 491 22.51 9.80 -29.45
CA THR A 491 21.18 9.24 -29.69
C THR A 491 21.25 7.73 -29.70
N ALA A 492 20.35 7.06 -28.97
CA ALA A 492 19.96 5.68 -29.29
C ALA A 492 18.53 5.43 -28.82
N ASP A 493 17.69 5.15 -29.81
CA ASP A 493 16.31 4.74 -29.78
C ASP A 493 16.18 3.34 -29.13
N GLY A 494 15.09 3.09 -28.41
CA GLY A 494 14.91 1.82 -27.70
C GLY A 494 13.65 1.79 -26.83
N GLY A 495 12.48 1.67 -27.48
CA GLY A 495 11.21 1.44 -26.81
C GLY A 495 11.23 0.10 -26.05
N SER A 496 11.20 0.17 -24.71
CA SER A 496 11.00 -0.98 -23.84
C SER A 496 9.54 -1.07 -23.44
N SER A 497 8.84 -2.09 -23.95
CA SER A 497 7.48 -2.42 -23.51
C SER A 497 7.52 -2.90 -22.06
N PHE A 498 6.86 -2.14 -21.19
CA PHE A 498 6.75 -2.45 -19.78
C PHE A 498 5.71 -3.57 -19.59
N VAL A 499 6.17 -4.83 -19.63
CA VAL A 499 5.36 -5.98 -19.23
C VAL A 499 5.36 -6.02 -17.70
N ILE A 500 4.20 -5.74 -17.11
CA ILE A 500 3.96 -5.94 -15.69
C ILE A 500 3.52 -7.39 -15.54
N ASP A 501 4.33 -8.19 -14.87
CA ASP A 501 4.05 -9.59 -14.57
C ASP A 501 3.02 -9.66 -13.43
N THR A 502 1.82 -10.16 -13.74
CA THR A 502 0.64 -10.22 -12.86
C THR A 502 0.68 -11.40 -11.87
N SER A 503 1.80 -12.12 -11.78
CA SER A 503 1.94 -13.33 -10.97
C SER A 503 2.01 -13.12 -9.44
N THR A 504 1.82 -11.89 -8.92
CA THR A 504 2.15 -11.57 -7.52
C THR A 504 1.09 -11.89 -6.49
N LEU A 505 -0.15 -12.21 -6.87
CA LEU A 505 -1.26 -12.18 -5.89
C LEU A 505 -2.17 -13.41 -5.81
N ASN A 506 -2.11 -14.36 -6.75
CA ASN A 506 -2.93 -15.59 -6.66
C ASN A 506 -2.15 -16.86 -6.30
N GLY A 507 -0.82 -16.80 -6.23
CA GLY A 507 -0.02 -17.99 -5.94
C GLY A 507 0.20 -18.27 -4.46
N ALA A 508 0.19 -17.28 -3.56
CA ALA A 508 0.85 -17.49 -2.26
C ALA A 508 0.11 -18.41 -1.27
N ASP A 509 -1.22 -18.42 -1.27
CA ASP A 509 -2.02 -19.27 -0.38
C ASP A 509 -2.23 -20.67 -1.01
N GLU A 510 -2.48 -20.74 -2.32
CA GLU A 510 -2.50 -22.01 -3.08
C GLU A 510 -1.10 -22.68 -3.10
N ASP A 511 -0.02 -21.91 -3.18
CA ASP A 511 1.35 -22.41 -3.09
C ASP A 511 1.64 -22.86 -1.65
N MET A 512 1.26 -22.11 -0.61
CA MET A 512 1.45 -22.53 0.78
C MET A 512 0.71 -23.85 1.08
N GLU A 513 -0.52 -24.01 0.55
CA GLU A 513 -1.25 -25.30 0.58
C GLU A 513 -0.54 -26.40 -0.23
N LEU A 514 -0.09 -26.12 -1.47
CA LEU A 514 0.71 -27.07 -2.27
C LEU A 514 1.99 -27.50 -1.53
N TRP A 515 2.63 -26.59 -0.79
CA TRP A 515 3.83 -26.86 0.03
C TRP A 515 3.51 -27.65 1.31
N GLU A 516 2.40 -27.37 1.99
CA GLU A 516 1.92 -28.16 3.13
C GLU A 516 1.48 -29.58 2.69
N ILE A 517 0.93 -29.71 1.47
CA ILE A 517 0.59 -31.00 0.83
C ILE A 517 1.85 -31.82 0.50
N MET A 518 2.96 -31.17 0.14
CA MET A 518 4.24 -31.86 -0.07
C MET A 518 4.85 -32.35 1.25
N GLU A 519 4.84 -31.55 2.33
CA GLU A 519 5.34 -31.98 3.65
C GLU A 519 4.48 -33.07 4.31
N SER A 520 3.17 -33.11 4.04
CA SER A 520 2.27 -34.14 4.56
C SER A 520 2.46 -35.50 3.88
N LYS A 521 2.70 -35.53 2.56
CA LYS A 521 3.09 -36.77 1.85
C LYS A 521 4.43 -37.33 2.33
N ASP A 522 5.40 -36.46 2.64
CA ASP A 522 6.71 -36.89 3.13
C ASP A 522 6.68 -37.37 4.60
N LYS A 523 5.74 -36.86 5.42
CA LYS A 523 5.46 -37.41 6.76
C LYS A 523 4.85 -38.82 6.69
N GLU A 524 3.95 -39.06 5.74
CA GLU A 524 3.39 -40.40 5.52
C GLU A 524 4.46 -41.40 5.02
N GLU A 525 5.39 -40.98 4.15
CA GLU A 525 6.50 -41.83 3.70
C GLU A 525 7.54 -42.10 4.82
N ALA A 526 7.80 -41.14 5.71
CA ALA A 526 8.67 -41.34 6.87
C ALA A 526 8.08 -42.31 7.92
N ASP A 527 6.77 -42.30 8.13
CA ASP A 527 6.08 -43.18 9.08
C ASP A 527 5.98 -44.63 8.55
N VAL A 528 5.84 -44.79 7.22
CA VAL A 528 5.92 -46.11 6.55
C VAL A 528 7.33 -46.71 6.62
N THR A 529 8.37 -45.87 6.73
CA THR A 529 9.76 -46.33 6.84
C THR A 529 10.11 -46.77 8.26
N LEU A 530 9.47 -46.17 9.30
CA LEU A 530 9.64 -46.57 10.70
C LEU A 530 8.92 -47.89 11.06
N GLN A 531 7.87 -48.28 10.32
CA GLN A 531 7.20 -49.58 10.51
C GLN A 531 7.92 -50.78 9.87
N LYS A 532 8.93 -50.57 9.01
CA LYS A 532 9.66 -51.67 8.34
C LYS A 532 10.87 -52.23 9.11
N ASP A 533 11.31 -51.57 10.18
CA ASP A 533 12.49 -51.98 10.96
C ASP A 533 12.16 -52.68 12.30
N SER A 534 11.01 -53.36 12.40
CA SER A 534 10.70 -54.22 13.55
C SER A 534 10.12 -55.57 13.13
N ALA A 535 10.96 -56.41 12.52
CA ALA A 535 10.72 -57.84 12.45
C ALA A 535 11.18 -58.54 13.75
N PRO A 536 10.32 -59.27 14.48
CA PRO A 536 10.72 -59.94 15.70
C PRO A 536 11.40 -61.28 15.41
N ILE A 537 12.44 -61.57 16.18
CA ILE A 537 13.19 -62.82 16.20
C ILE A 537 12.25 -63.96 16.65
N VAL A 538 12.13 -64.98 15.79
CA VAL A 538 11.40 -66.23 16.04
C VAL A 538 12.15 -67.07 17.07
N ASN A 539 11.50 -67.37 18.21
CA ASN A 539 11.87 -68.50 19.05
C ASN A 539 10.64 -69.41 19.21
N LYS A 540 10.77 -70.65 18.74
CA LYS A 540 9.74 -71.70 18.82
C LYS A 540 9.57 -72.15 20.26
N GLN A 541 8.34 -72.13 20.78
CA GLN A 541 7.82 -73.15 21.68
C GLN A 541 6.29 -73.21 21.65
N GLN A 542 5.79 -74.38 22.01
CA GLN A 542 4.56 -75.05 21.56
C GLN A 542 3.25 -74.63 22.25
N LEU A 543 2.16 -74.75 21.46
CA LEU A 543 0.83 -75.33 21.77
C LEU A 543 -0.01 -74.75 22.94
N THR A 544 -1.19 -74.19 22.64
CA THR A 544 -2.54 -74.81 22.80
C THR A 544 -3.68 -73.78 22.60
N ALA A 545 -4.91 -74.27 22.49
CA ALA A 545 -6.02 -73.77 21.67
C ALA A 545 -7.17 -73.06 22.43
N ASN A 546 -8.24 -72.75 21.67
CA ASN A 546 -9.66 -72.41 21.99
C ASN A 546 -10.05 -70.92 21.94
N GLN A 547 -10.93 -70.50 21.01
CA GLN A 547 -12.42 -70.42 21.08
C GLN A 547 -12.89 -69.28 22.03
N VAL A 548 -13.91 -68.44 21.81
CA VAL A 548 -15.10 -68.43 20.95
C VAL A 548 -15.75 -67.01 21.04
N ASN A 549 -16.58 -66.66 20.04
CA ASN A 549 -17.52 -65.53 20.01
C ASN A 549 -18.52 -65.51 21.17
N SER A 550 -19.10 -64.33 21.49
CA SER A 550 -20.56 -64.05 21.49
C SER A 550 -21.04 -63.08 22.58
N THR A 551 -21.99 -62.20 22.18
CA THR A 551 -23.20 -61.70 22.90
C THR A 551 -23.00 -60.88 24.19
N GLN A 552 -23.83 -59.90 24.59
CA GLN A 552 -25.10 -59.32 24.15
C GLN A 552 -25.33 -58.01 24.97
N ASP A 553 -26.14 -57.11 24.41
CA ASP A 553 -27.17 -56.22 25.01
C ASP A 553 -27.09 -55.84 26.50
N TRP A 554 -27.29 -54.55 26.81
CA TRP A 554 -28.38 -54.06 27.67
C TRP A 554 -28.71 -52.58 27.34
N GLU A 555 -30.02 -52.33 27.29
CA GLU A 555 -30.78 -51.11 27.00
C GLU A 555 -30.55 -49.98 28.05
N GLU A 556 -30.58 -48.72 27.59
CA GLU A 556 -31.57 -47.67 27.92
C GLU A 556 -31.73 -47.32 29.41
N ASP A 557 -31.47 -46.04 29.74
CA ASP A 557 -32.41 -45.24 30.54
C ASP A 557 -32.10 -43.73 30.44
N ASP A 558 -33.20 -43.01 30.28
CA ASP A 558 -33.43 -41.58 30.10
C ASP A 558 -32.74 -40.61 31.09
N PHE A 559 -32.38 -39.41 30.62
CA PHE A 559 -32.58 -38.20 31.43
C PHE A 559 -32.74 -36.92 30.59
N ASP A 560 -33.79 -36.18 30.95
CA ASP A 560 -34.53 -35.16 30.21
C ASP A 560 -33.84 -33.81 29.93
N MET A 561 -34.34 -33.16 28.87
CA MET A 561 -34.32 -31.72 28.62
C MET A 561 -35.18 -30.94 29.63
N LEU A 562 -34.71 -29.76 30.04
CA LEU A 562 -35.61 -28.68 30.47
C LEU A 562 -35.17 -27.33 29.86
N GLU A 563 -36.04 -26.79 29.01
CA GLU A 563 -36.20 -25.36 28.74
C GLU A 563 -36.85 -24.66 29.96
N PHE A 564 -36.45 -23.42 30.28
CA PHE A 564 -37.28 -22.20 30.21
C PHE A 564 -36.74 -21.03 31.08
N ASN A 565 -36.77 -19.84 30.46
CA ASN A 565 -36.94 -18.46 30.99
C ASN A 565 -36.00 -17.89 32.07
N GLU A 566 -35.26 -16.84 31.73
CA GLU A 566 -35.66 -15.41 31.84
C GLU A 566 -34.80 -14.51 30.95
#